data_AF-A0A3P1TCD4-F1
#
_entry.id   AF-A0A3P1TCD4-F1
#
_cell.length_a   1.000
_cell.length_b   1.000
_cell.length_c   1.000
_cell.angle_alpha   90.00
_cell.angle_beta   90.00
_cell.angle_gamma   90.00
#
_symmetry.space_group_name_H-M   'P 1'
#
loop_
_entity.id
_entity.type
_entity.pdbx_description
1 polymer ?
#
loop_
_entity_poly.entity_id
_entity_poly.type
_entity_poly.pdbx_seq_one_letter_code
_entity_poly.pdbx_strand_id
1 'polypeptide(L)'
;MTTGQDDRPSGSWDELLMATAVAELELIDRDRETVRLIEAGWEDERIAEQLGQRLGVVRSIRGQVSQGEEVQPLTPHEVGLRRFVGEITTEEMMERLRSWPYTFGKLHYDFYDAGSWDDVAGLAALDQITDEEYRELRLIAEQMPGYPHD
;
A
#
# COMPACT_ATOMS: atom_id res chain seq x y z
N MET A 1 -18.83 -0.98 35.38
CA MET A 1 -18.47 -1.58 34.09
C MET A 1 -17.62 -0.55 33.37
N THR A 2 -16.37 -0.91 33.14
CA THR A 2 -15.26 -0.01 32.84
C THR A 2 -15.36 0.47 31.40
N THR A 3 -15.59 1.77 31.20
CA THR A 3 -15.26 2.45 29.95
C THR A 3 -13.74 2.44 29.81
N GLY A 4 -13.21 1.59 28.93
CA GLY A 4 -11.83 1.66 28.49
C GLY A 4 -11.67 2.95 27.70
N GLN A 5 -11.26 3.99 28.42
CA GLN A 5 -10.75 5.22 27.85
C GLN A 5 -9.53 4.84 27.01
N ASP A 6 -9.63 5.04 25.70
CA ASP A 6 -8.54 4.85 24.76
C ASP A 6 -7.47 5.92 25.06
N ASP A 7 -6.50 5.57 25.91
CA ASP A 7 -5.34 6.41 26.26
C ASP A 7 -4.30 6.41 25.11
N ARG A 8 -4.76 6.59 23.86
CA ARG A 8 -3.87 6.91 22.74
C ARG A 8 -3.54 8.40 22.78
N PRO A 9 -2.26 8.80 22.83
CA PRO A 9 -1.88 10.19 22.66
C PRO A 9 -2.10 10.60 21.19
N SER A 10 -3.32 11.03 20.88
CA SER A 10 -3.84 11.25 19.53
C SER A 10 -2.97 12.16 18.66
N GLY A 11 -2.46 13.27 19.19
CA GLY A 11 -1.66 14.21 18.40
C GLY A 11 -0.32 13.66 17.90
N SER A 12 0.40 12.89 18.75
CA SER A 12 1.72 12.36 18.36
C SER A 12 1.62 11.17 17.42
N TRP A 13 0.56 10.38 17.53
CA TRP A 13 0.38 9.19 16.70
C TRP A 13 -0.15 9.54 15.32
N ASP A 14 -1.10 10.47 15.21
CA ASP A 14 -1.65 10.89 13.92
C ASP A 14 -0.59 11.59 13.05
N GLU A 15 0.24 12.46 13.67
CA GLU A 15 1.37 13.09 12.99
C GLU A 15 2.42 12.06 12.53
N LEU A 16 2.70 11.04 13.35
CA LEU A 16 3.61 9.95 12.98
C LEU A 16 3.07 9.13 11.82
N LEU A 17 1.79 8.77 11.85
CA LEU A 17 1.12 8.00 10.80
C LEU A 17 1.11 8.80 9.49
N MET A 18 0.80 10.10 9.54
CA MET A 18 0.87 10.98 8.38
C MET A 18 2.28 11.05 7.80
N ALA A 19 3.30 11.30 8.64
CA ALA A 19 4.68 11.36 8.18
C ALA A 19 5.16 10.02 7.60
N THR A 20 4.74 8.91 8.19
CA THR A 20 5.07 7.56 7.70
C THR A 20 4.41 7.28 6.34
N ALA A 21 3.13 7.58 6.20
CA ALA A 21 2.38 7.43 4.95
C ALA A 21 3.00 8.26 3.81
N VAL A 22 3.36 9.52 4.08
CA VAL A 22 4.03 10.38 3.10
C VAL A 22 5.38 9.79 2.69
N ALA A 23 6.20 9.36 3.65
CA ALA A 23 7.52 8.80 3.36
C ALA A 23 7.42 7.49 2.54
N GLU A 24 6.42 6.66 2.81
CA GLU A 24 6.17 5.43 2.07
C GLU A 24 5.73 5.71 0.63
N LEU A 25 4.76 6.61 0.43
CA LEU A 25 4.31 7.02 -0.91
C LEU A 25 5.44 7.64 -1.72
N GLU A 26 6.30 8.47 -1.10
CA GLU A 26 7.49 9.00 -1.77
C GLU A 26 8.46 7.92 -2.23
N LEU A 27 8.60 6.82 -1.50
CA LEU A 27 9.44 5.69 -1.91
C LEU A 27 8.81 4.96 -3.10
N ILE A 28 7.52 4.64 -3.01
CA ILE A 28 6.75 4.00 -4.08
C ILE A 28 6.83 4.80 -5.37
N ASP A 29 6.55 6.11 -5.30
CA ASP A 29 6.54 6.99 -6.47
C ASP A 29 7.93 7.15 -7.09
N ARG A 30 8.98 7.20 -6.25
CA ARG A 30 10.37 7.29 -6.71
C ARG A 30 10.84 6.00 -7.38
N ASP A 31 10.45 4.84 -6.87
CA ASP A 31 10.76 3.55 -7.49
C ASP A 31 10.04 3.40 -8.84
N ARG A 32 8.76 3.82 -8.93
CA ARG A 32 8.02 3.86 -10.21
C ARG A 32 8.63 4.83 -11.22
N GLU A 33 9.09 6.00 -10.76
CA GLU A 33 9.79 6.94 -11.61
C GLU A 33 11.14 6.35 -12.10
N THR A 34 11.83 5.57 -11.27
CA THR A 34 13.03 4.83 -11.68
C THR A 34 12.72 3.86 -12.81
N VAL A 35 11.66 3.06 -12.68
CA VAL A 35 11.19 2.15 -13.74
C VAL A 35 10.91 2.93 -15.03
N ARG A 36 10.16 4.03 -14.96
CA ARG A 36 9.84 4.87 -16.12
C ARG A 36 11.09 5.37 -16.84
N LEU A 37 12.13 5.79 -16.10
CA LEU A 37 13.38 6.26 -16.70
C LEU A 37 14.23 5.12 -17.29
N ILE A 38 14.23 3.95 -16.66
CA ILE A 38 14.86 2.72 -17.19
C ILE A 38 14.24 2.36 -18.54
N GLU A 39 12.90 2.34 -18.63
CA GLU A 39 12.15 2.04 -19.85
C GLU A 39 12.35 3.12 -20.93
N ALA A 40 12.55 4.38 -20.52
CA ALA A 40 12.93 5.46 -21.42
C ALA A 40 14.40 5.38 -21.90
N GLY A 41 15.15 4.36 -21.50
CA GLY A 41 16.53 4.11 -21.94
C GLY A 41 17.58 4.99 -21.28
N TRP A 42 17.29 5.56 -20.10
CA TRP A 42 18.28 6.34 -19.36
C TRP A 42 19.33 5.43 -18.71
N GLU A 43 20.56 5.93 -18.60
CA GLU A 43 21.67 5.26 -17.91
C GLU A 43 21.54 5.35 -16.38
N ASP A 44 22.00 4.32 -15.67
CA ASP A 44 21.78 4.18 -14.22
C ASP A 44 22.37 5.34 -13.41
N GLU A 45 23.58 5.79 -13.75
CA GLU A 45 24.24 6.91 -13.08
C GLU A 45 23.45 8.21 -13.23
N ARG A 46 22.85 8.43 -14.41
CA ARG A 46 22.02 9.61 -14.68
C ARG A 46 20.71 9.56 -13.90
N ILE A 47 20.08 8.38 -13.81
CA ILE A 47 18.86 8.18 -13.02
C ILE A 47 19.16 8.42 -11.53
N ALA A 48 20.24 7.82 -11.01
CA ALA A 48 20.65 7.97 -9.62
C ALA A 48 20.90 9.44 -9.25
N GLU A 49 21.62 10.18 -10.11
CA GLU A 49 21.85 11.62 -9.93
C GLU A 49 20.54 12.41 -9.96
N GLN A 50 19.71 12.19 -10.98
CA GLN A 50 18.45 12.91 -11.19
C GLN A 50 17.45 12.73 -10.03
N LEU A 51 17.36 11.52 -9.47
CA LEU A 51 16.42 11.18 -8.41
C LEU A 51 17.03 11.26 -7.01
N GLY A 52 18.32 11.61 -6.90
CA GLY A 52 19.04 11.60 -5.62
C GLY A 52 19.11 10.21 -4.97
N GLN A 53 19.02 9.14 -5.76
CA GLN A 53 19.02 7.77 -5.27
C GLN A 53 20.42 7.14 -5.30
N ARG A 54 20.62 6.13 -4.45
CA ARG A 54 21.84 5.32 -4.49
C ARG A 54 21.86 4.52 -5.80
N LEU A 55 22.99 4.54 -6.50
CA LEU A 55 23.21 3.77 -7.72
C LEU A 55 22.90 2.26 -7.59
N GLY A 56 23.13 1.68 -6.41
CA GLY A 56 22.79 0.29 -6.13
C GLY A 56 21.29 0.00 -6.15
N VAL A 57 20.44 0.96 -5.76
CA VAL A 57 18.97 0.83 -5.81
C VAL A 57 18.51 0.82 -7.27
N VAL A 58 19.00 1.77 -8.07
CA VAL A 58 18.67 1.84 -9.51
C VAL A 58 19.05 0.55 -10.23
N ARG A 59 20.27 0.02 -9.98
CA ARG A 59 20.73 -1.25 -10.55
C ARG A 59 19.88 -2.44 -10.12
N SER A 60 19.42 -2.45 -8.86
CA SER A 60 18.50 -3.47 -8.37
C SER A 60 17.18 -3.43 -9.14
N ILE A 61 16.56 -2.26 -9.23
CA ILE A 61 15.30 -2.06 -9.96
C ILE A 61 15.45 -2.43 -11.44
N ARG A 62 16.55 -2.04 -12.10
CA ARG A 62 16.83 -2.48 -13.48
C ARG A 62 16.91 -3.99 -13.60
N GLY A 63 17.56 -4.65 -12.65
CA GLY A 63 17.63 -6.11 -12.58
C GLY A 63 16.23 -6.73 -12.60
N GLN A 64 15.33 -6.24 -11.74
CA GLN A 64 13.94 -6.68 -11.66
C GLN A 64 13.17 -6.44 -12.96
N VAL A 65 13.25 -5.21 -13.51
CA VAL A 65 12.63 -4.86 -14.80
C VAL A 65 13.14 -5.75 -15.93
N SER A 66 14.44 -6.06 -15.96
CA SER A 66 15.03 -6.93 -16.98
C SER A 66 14.57 -8.39 -16.88
N GLN A 67 14.12 -8.82 -15.70
CA GLN A 67 13.55 -10.15 -15.45
C GLN A 67 12.04 -10.18 -15.69
N GLY A 68 11.41 -9.05 -16.03
CA GLY A 68 9.98 -8.93 -16.20
C GLY A 68 9.21 -8.88 -14.88
N GLU A 69 9.88 -8.59 -13.77
CA GLU A 69 9.21 -8.38 -12.49
C GLU A 69 8.49 -7.02 -12.46
N GLU A 70 7.31 -7.00 -11.87
CA GLU A 70 6.59 -5.76 -11.60
C GLU A 70 7.14 -5.11 -10.32
N VAL A 71 7.70 -3.91 -10.47
CA VAL A 71 8.27 -3.15 -9.34
C VAL A 71 7.21 -2.20 -8.80
N GLN A 72 6.95 -2.28 -7.49
CA GLN A 72 5.90 -1.51 -6.82
C GLN A 72 4.53 -1.62 -7.52
N PRO A 73 3.95 -2.83 -7.64
CA PRO A 73 2.58 -2.98 -8.13
C PRO A 73 1.62 -2.15 -7.26
N LEU A 74 0.54 -1.63 -7.85
CA LEU A 74 -0.46 -0.89 -7.09
C LEU A 74 -1.14 -1.84 -6.10
N THR A 75 -1.25 -1.45 -4.84
CA THR A 75 -1.88 -2.25 -3.77
C THR A 75 -3.06 -1.51 -3.13
N PRO A 76 -4.02 -2.21 -2.50
CA PRO A 76 -5.05 -1.55 -1.69
C PRO A 76 -4.45 -0.66 -0.60
N HIS A 77 -3.31 -1.07 -0.01
CA HIS A 77 -2.60 -0.29 0.99
C HIS A 77 -2.25 1.10 0.45
N GLU A 78 -1.60 1.16 -0.71
CA GLU A 78 -1.22 2.42 -1.33
C GLU A 78 -2.45 3.29 -1.65
N VAL A 79 -3.54 2.70 -2.16
CA VAL A 79 -4.78 3.44 -2.42
C VAL A 79 -5.31 4.08 -1.13
N GLY A 80 -5.29 3.34 -0.02
CA GLY A 80 -5.65 3.87 1.29
C GLY A 80 -4.72 4.99 1.78
N LEU A 81 -3.40 4.81 1.63
CA LEU A 81 -2.42 5.84 1.99
C LEU A 81 -2.63 7.13 1.20
N ARG A 82 -2.87 7.05 -0.12
CA ARG A 82 -3.12 8.23 -0.96
C ARG A 82 -4.35 9.01 -0.50
N ARG A 83 -5.43 8.30 -0.10
CA ARG A 83 -6.60 8.97 0.49
C ARG A 83 -6.25 9.59 1.83
N PHE A 84 -5.51 8.87 2.67
CA PHE A 84 -5.12 9.32 4.00
C PHE A 84 -4.30 10.62 3.97
N VAL A 85 -3.37 10.76 3.02
CA VAL A 85 -2.58 12.00 2.83
C VAL A 85 -3.31 13.07 2.01
N GLY A 86 -4.52 12.77 1.51
CA GLY A 86 -5.37 13.72 0.78
C GLY A 86 -5.07 13.87 -0.72
N GLU A 87 -4.33 12.94 -1.32
CA GLU A 87 -4.05 12.93 -2.77
C GLU A 87 -5.25 12.46 -3.61
N ILE A 88 -6.08 11.58 -3.05
CA ILE A 88 -7.33 11.12 -3.69
C ILE A 88 -8.51 11.30 -2.74
N THR A 89 -9.71 11.40 -3.32
CA THR A 89 -10.95 11.51 -2.54
C THR A 89 -11.34 10.16 -1.92
N THR A 90 -12.18 10.21 -0.88
CA THR A 90 -12.81 8.99 -0.33
C THR A 90 -13.60 8.24 -1.39
N GLU A 91 -14.36 8.95 -2.23
CA GLU A 91 -15.15 8.36 -3.30
C GLU A 91 -14.26 7.60 -4.30
N GLU A 92 -13.14 8.21 -4.69
CA GLU A 92 -12.16 7.60 -5.60
C GLU A 92 -11.48 6.38 -4.98
N MET A 93 -11.05 6.46 -3.72
CA MET A 93 -10.52 5.32 -2.96
C MET A 93 -11.52 4.16 -2.96
N MET A 94 -12.76 4.43 -2.56
CA MET A 94 -13.80 3.41 -2.45
C MET A 94 -14.17 2.82 -3.81
N GLU A 95 -14.23 3.61 -4.88
CA GLU A 95 -14.47 3.10 -6.24
C GLU A 95 -13.40 2.07 -6.64
N ARG A 96 -12.12 2.41 -6.44
CA ARG A 96 -11.01 1.50 -6.74
C ARG A 96 -11.09 0.24 -5.89
N LEU A 97 -11.25 0.38 -4.58
CA LEU A 97 -11.26 -0.73 -3.62
C LEU A 97 -12.49 -1.65 -3.76
N ARG A 98 -13.66 -1.14 -4.17
CA ARG A 98 -14.84 -2.00 -4.45
C ARG A 98 -14.63 -2.95 -5.62
N SER A 99 -13.87 -2.51 -6.62
CA SER A 99 -13.61 -3.29 -7.84
C SER A 99 -12.36 -4.15 -7.75
N TRP A 100 -11.63 -4.09 -6.62
CA TRP A 100 -10.34 -4.73 -6.48
C TRP A 100 -10.47 -6.27 -6.50
N PRO A 101 -9.66 -6.99 -7.30
CA PRO A 101 -9.69 -8.45 -7.36
C PRO A 101 -8.97 -9.04 -6.14
N TYR A 102 -9.60 -8.98 -4.97
CA TYR A 102 -8.95 -9.35 -3.72
C TYR A 102 -8.43 -10.79 -3.72
N THR A 103 -7.16 -10.94 -3.35
CA THR A 103 -6.58 -12.19 -2.88
C THR A 103 -6.62 -12.23 -1.35
N PHE A 104 -6.78 -13.45 -0.82
CA PHE A 104 -6.87 -13.71 0.62
C PHE A 104 -5.62 -14.45 1.07
N GLY A 105 -5.10 -14.03 2.22
CA GLY A 105 -3.86 -14.59 2.74
C GLY A 105 -4.00 -16.05 3.12
N LYS A 106 -2.87 -16.76 3.08
CA LYS A 106 -2.80 -18.20 3.27
C LYS A 106 -1.77 -18.51 4.33
N LEU A 107 -2.22 -19.24 5.37
CA LEU A 107 -1.31 -19.79 6.34
C LEU A 107 -0.65 -21.05 5.76
N HIS A 108 0.66 -20.97 5.57
CA HIS A 108 1.52 -22.12 5.34
C HIS A 108 2.05 -22.64 6.68
N TYR A 109 2.70 -23.80 6.67
CA TYR A 109 3.18 -24.43 7.91
C TYR A 109 4.18 -23.54 8.68
N ASP A 110 4.99 -22.77 7.98
CA ASP A 110 6.11 -22.00 8.51
C ASP A 110 6.01 -20.49 8.26
N PHE A 111 5.08 -20.03 7.43
CA PHE A 111 4.85 -18.61 7.18
C PHE A 111 3.41 -18.29 6.76
N TYR A 112 3.05 -17.02 6.86
CA TYR A 112 1.80 -16.48 6.33
C TYR A 112 2.09 -15.74 5.02
N ASP A 113 1.43 -16.15 3.95
CA ASP A 113 1.46 -15.46 2.65
C ASP A 113 0.30 -14.45 2.62
N ALA A 114 0.60 -13.16 2.74
CA ALA A 114 -0.42 -12.13 2.83
C ALA A 114 -1.12 -11.90 1.48
N GLY A 115 -2.44 -11.79 1.51
CA GLY A 115 -3.25 -11.39 0.36
C GLY A 115 -3.52 -9.89 0.34
N SER A 116 -3.98 -9.37 -0.79
CA SER A 116 -4.32 -7.94 -0.92
C SER A 116 -5.47 -7.51 0.01
N TRP A 117 -6.28 -8.46 0.52
CA TRP A 117 -7.28 -8.15 1.55
C TRP A 117 -6.64 -7.77 2.90
N ASP A 118 -5.47 -8.31 3.21
CA ASP A 118 -4.76 -8.00 4.46
C ASP A 118 -4.32 -6.53 4.50
N ASP A 119 -4.07 -5.92 3.34
CA ASP A 119 -3.83 -4.48 3.22
C ASP A 119 -5.03 -3.66 3.70
N VAL A 120 -6.25 -4.05 3.31
CA VAL A 120 -7.50 -3.37 3.72
C VAL A 120 -7.73 -3.55 5.23
N ALA A 121 -7.47 -4.74 5.76
CA ALA A 121 -7.52 -4.99 7.20
C ALA A 121 -6.48 -4.15 7.96
N GLY A 122 -5.27 -3.99 7.41
CA GLY A 122 -4.22 -3.14 7.96
C GLY A 122 -4.62 -1.65 7.99
N LEU A 123 -5.18 -1.14 6.90
CA LEU A 123 -5.70 0.23 6.83
C LEU A 123 -6.76 0.50 7.90
N ALA A 124 -7.68 -0.45 8.13
CA ALA A 124 -8.71 -0.33 9.15
C ALA A 124 -8.10 -0.37 10.57
N ALA A 125 -7.12 -1.24 10.81
CA ALA A 125 -6.45 -1.34 12.10
C ALA A 125 -5.66 -0.08 12.49
N LEU A 126 -5.26 0.72 11.49
CA LEU A 126 -4.55 2.00 11.66
C LEU A 126 -5.47 3.23 11.54
N ASP A 127 -6.81 3.04 11.53
CA ASP A 127 -7.80 4.11 11.38
C ASP A 127 -7.63 4.96 10.10
N GLN A 128 -6.98 4.41 9.06
CA GLN A 128 -6.74 5.08 7.77
C GLN A 128 -7.96 4.96 6.84
N ILE A 129 -8.81 3.96 7.10
CA ILE A 129 -10.19 3.87 6.63
C ILE A 129 -11.12 3.72 7.83
N THR A 130 -12.35 4.18 7.67
CA THR A 130 -13.38 4.13 8.71
C THR A 130 -14.00 2.74 8.83
N ASP A 131 -14.62 2.45 9.98
CA ASP A 131 -15.37 1.21 10.20
C ASP A 131 -16.49 0.97 9.17
N GLU A 132 -17.11 2.04 8.67
CA GLU A 132 -18.18 1.95 7.66
C GLU A 132 -17.60 1.56 6.29
N GLU A 133 -16.53 2.24 5.86
CA GLU A 133 -15.80 1.93 4.63
C GLU A 133 -15.29 0.47 4.67
N TYR A 134 -14.70 0.06 5.80
CA TYR A 134 -14.23 -1.32 5.98
C TYR A 134 -15.38 -2.33 5.91
N ARG A 135 -16.50 -2.07 6.59
CA ARG A 135 -17.67 -2.97 6.57
C ARG A 135 -18.23 -3.11 5.16
N GLU A 136 -18.31 -2.03 4.40
CA GLU A 136 -18.76 -2.05 3.02
C GLU A 136 -17.84 -2.93 2.15
N LEU A 137 -16.53 -2.70 2.21
CA LEU A 137 -15.54 -3.50 1.47
C LEU A 137 -15.59 -4.97 1.88
N ARG A 138 -15.80 -5.26 3.16
CA ARG A 138 -15.90 -6.62 3.68
C ARG A 138 -17.10 -7.36 3.09
N LEU A 139 -18.27 -6.72 2.97
CA LEU A 139 -19.44 -7.33 2.35
C LEU A 139 -19.19 -7.70 0.87
N ILE A 140 -18.34 -6.97 0.18
CA ILE A 140 -17.92 -7.28 -1.20
C ILE A 140 -16.94 -8.46 -1.19
N ALA A 141 -15.91 -8.40 -0.35
CA ALA A 141 -14.90 -9.46 -0.23
C ALA A 141 -15.51 -10.81 0.16
N GLU A 142 -16.49 -10.83 1.07
CA GLU A 142 -17.21 -12.03 1.51
C GLU A 142 -17.94 -12.78 0.38
N GLN A 143 -18.23 -12.10 -0.73
CA GLN A 143 -18.86 -12.70 -1.91
C GLN A 143 -17.83 -13.26 -2.90
N MET A 144 -16.54 -13.01 -2.71
CA MET A 144 -15.48 -13.43 -3.62
C MET A 144 -15.04 -14.89 -3.36
N PRO A 145 -14.68 -15.64 -4.41
CA PRO A 145 -14.12 -16.98 -4.25
C PRO A 145 -12.85 -16.97 -3.41
N GLY A 146 -12.75 -17.91 -2.46
CA GLY A 146 -11.57 -18.04 -1.62
C GLY A 146 -11.55 -17.11 -0.41
N TYR A 147 -12.61 -16.32 -0.18
CA TYR A 147 -12.78 -15.62 1.08
C TYR A 147 -12.78 -16.63 2.24
N PRO A 148 -12.00 -16.42 3.31
CA PRO A 148 -11.97 -17.31 4.45
C PRO A 148 -13.31 -17.23 5.20
N HIS A 149 -14.07 -18.32 5.17
CA HIS A 149 -15.24 -18.51 6.02
C HIS A 149 -14.78 -19.31 7.24
N ASP A 150 -14.73 -18.65 8.40
CA ASP A 150 -14.52 -19.30 9.70
C ASP A 150 -15.65 -20.30 10.03
#